data_AF-A0A3D1TXZ5-F1
#
_entry.id   AF-A0A3D1TXZ5-F1
#
_cell.length_a   1.000
_cell.length_b   1.000
_cell.length_c   1.000
_cell.angle_alpha   90.00
_cell.angle_beta   90.00
_cell.angle_gamma   90.00
#
_symmetry.space_group_name_H-M   'P 1'
#
loop_
_entity.id
_entity.type
_entity.pdbx_description
1 polymer ?
#
loop_
_entity_poly.entity_id
_entity_poly.type
_entity_poly.pdbx_seq_one_letter_code
_entity_poly.pdbx_strand_id
1 'polypeptide(L)'
;NDKNLKFPTDPTQGPSCAGAFPFDQDDCGEAIHLRGASNSSVLNNLVTNDAGGILLTDETGATHDNRIDGNTVVNNILDCGITLASHPASIGPPASPGGRPSFVPGGGVFNNQVTNNTSEGNGAAGVGVFASVPGTAAYNNLVQGNTLLNNGIAGVSLHSHAPNQKLDNNKIINNTIGTNNIFGDGDAGDFV
;
A
#
# COMPACT_ATOMS: atom_id res chain seq x y z
N ASN A 1 -6.12 12.78 -6.97
CA ASN A 1 -7.35 12.63 -6.16
C ASN A 1 -7.34 13.64 -5.00
N ASP A 2 -6.57 14.74 -5.12
CA ASP A 2 -5.92 15.34 -3.94
C ASP A 2 -6.47 16.71 -3.57
N LYS A 3 -7.51 17.17 -4.28
CA LYS A 3 -8.07 18.51 -4.07
C LYS A 3 -8.68 18.70 -2.68
N ASN A 4 -8.89 17.59 -1.96
CA ASN A 4 -9.40 17.56 -0.60
C ASN A 4 -8.40 16.95 0.40
N LEU A 5 -7.15 16.74 0.00
CA LEU A 5 -6.12 16.20 0.88
C LEU A 5 -5.86 17.20 2.00
N LYS A 6 -6.10 16.80 3.24
CA LYS A 6 -5.81 17.62 4.42
C LYS A 6 -4.61 17.04 5.13
N PHE A 7 -3.53 17.81 5.14
CA PHE A 7 -2.41 17.55 6.03
C PHE A 7 -2.80 17.92 7.45
N PRO A 8 -2.81 16.98 8.41
CA PRO A 8 -3.06 17.30 9.80
C PRO A 8 -1.97 18.25 10.32
N THR A 9 -2.34 19.09 11.28
CA THR A 9 -1.34 19.89 12.00
C THR A 9 -0.55 19.05 13.01
N ASP A 10 -1.03 17.84 13.29
CA ASP A 10 -0.34 16.83 14.09
C ASP A 10 0.53 15.98 13.15
N PRO A 11 1.87 15.99 13.31
CA PRO A 11 2.77 15.22 12.46
C PRO A 11 2.65 13.69 12.65
N THR A 12 1.86 13.22 13.62
CA THR A 12 1.58 11.80 13.85
C THR A 12 0.34 11.28 13.12
N GLN A 13 -0.28 12.10 12.27
CA GLN A 13 -1.42 11.71 11.45
C GLN A 13 -1.12 11.89 9.96
N GLY A 14 -1.39 10.86 9.17
CA GLY A 14 -1.32 10.88 7.72
C GLY A 14 -2.31 11.88 7.07
N PRO A 15 -2.13 12.20 5.77
CA PRO A 15 -3.07 13.02 5.03
C PRO A 15 -4.46 12.39 5.03
N SER A 16 -5.54 13.18 5.18
CA SER A 16 -6.90 12.64 5.26
C SER A 16 -7.91 13.32 4.33
N CYS A 17 -9.00 12.62 4.01
CA CYS A 17 -10.11 13.12 3.22
C CYS A 17 -11.35 13.27 4.07
N ALA A 18 -12.13 14.33 3.83
CA ALA A 18 -13.43 14.48 4.44
C ALA A 18 -14.41 13.41 3.91
N GLY A 19 -14.94 12.59 4.81
CA GLY A 19 -15.98 11.59 4.49
C GLY A 19 -15.46 10.20 4.10
N ALA A 20 -14.14 9.97 4.11
CA ALA A 20 -13.60 8.62 4.05
C ALA A 20 -13.89 7.87 5.37
N PHE A 21 -13.88 6.53 5.34
CA PHE A 21 -14.04 5.76 6.56
C PHE A 21 -12.80 5.90 7.42
N PRO A 22 -12.89 5.76 8.77
CA PRO A 22 -11.73 5.94 9.65
C PRO A 22 -10.47 5.16 9.26
N PHE A 23 -10.62 4.00 8.61
CA PHE A 23 -9.50 3.16 8.15
C PHE A 23 -8.99 3.51 6.74
N ASP A 24 -9.73 4.29 5.95
CA ASP A 24 -9.25 4.79 4.65
C ASP A 24 -8.68 6.20 4.75
N GLN A 25 -8.62 6.75 5.97
CA GLN A 25 -8.16 8.11 6.14
C GLN A 25 -6.73 8.24 5.65
N ASP A 26 -5.89 7.22 5.84
CA ASP A 26 -4.48 7.21 5.42
C ASP A 26 -4.32 6.84 3.94
N ASP A 27 -5.30 6.18 3.32
CA ASP A 27 -5.36 5.85 1.88
C ASP A 27 -5.71 7.08 1.00
N CYS A 28 -5.77 8.25 1.61
CA CYS A 28 -6.24 9.45 0.97
C CYS A 28 -5.24 10.03 -0.02
N GLY A 29 -5.76 10.36 -1.20
CA GLY A 29 -4.95 10.91 -2.29
C GLY A 29 -4.30 9.84 -3.18
N GLU A 30 -4.65 8.57 -2.99
CA GLU A 30 -4.35 7.52 -3.97
C GLU A 30 -5.08 7.78 -5.28
N ALA A 31 -4.36 7.68 -6.40
CA ALA A 31 -4.92 7.99 -7.71
C ALA A 31 -5.95 6.95 -8.16
N ILE A 32 -5.66 5.67 -7.94
CA ILE A 32 -6.52 4.53 -8.28
C ILE A 32 -6.60 3.60 -7.08
N HIS A 33 -7.81 3.39 -6.54
CA HIS A 33 -8.06 2.52 -5.38
C HIS A 33 -8.92 1.31 -5.76
N LEU A 34 -8.34 0.11 -5.70
CA LEU A 34 -9.02 -1.17 -5.83
C LEU A 34 -9.34 -1.74 -4.43
N ARG A 35 -10.54 -1.43 -3.95
CA ARG A 35 -10.99 -1.81 -2.61
C ARG A 35 -11.97 -2.98 -2.64
N GLY A 36 -11.59 -4.10 -2.01
CA GLY A 36 -12.34 -5.35 -2.06
C GLY A 36 -12.63 -5.83 -3.50
N ALA A 37 -11.73 -5.51 -4.43
CA ALA A 37 -11.91 -5.74 -5.85
C ALA A 37 -11.26 -7.07 -6.27
N SER A 38 -11.91 -7.80 -7.15
CA SER A 38 -11.35 -9.02 -7.72
C SER A 38 -11.42 -9.04 -9.24
N ASN A 39 -10.51 -9.80 -9.86
CA ASN A 39 -10.46 -10.03 -11.31
C ASN A 39 -10.48 -8.73 -12.15
N SER A 40 -9.99 -7.63 -11.59
CA SER A 40 -9.96 -6.32 -12.23
C SER A 40 -8.61 -6.05 -12.90
N SER A 41 -8.56 -5.08 -13.80
CA SER A 41 -7.35 -4.73 -14.53
C SER A 41 -7.13 -3.22 -14.57
N VAL A 42 -5.92 -2.80 -14.21
CA VAL A 42 -5.44 -1.42 -14.34
C VAL A 42 -4.25 -1.47 -15.29
N LEU A 43 -4.48 -1.06 -16.54
CA LEU A 43 -3.56 -1.29 -17.64
C LEU A 43 -3.16 0.02 -18.32
N ASN A 44 -1.87 0.20 -18.56
CA ASN A 44 -1.32 1.27 -19.41
C ASN A 44 -1.77 2.70 -19.07
N ASN A 45 -1.91 2.98 -17.77
CA ASN A 45 -2.24 4.32 -17.28
C ASN A 45 -0.96 5.14 -17.00
N LEU A 46 -1.09 6.46 -17.08
CA LEU A 46 -0.15 7.40 -16.49
C LEU A 46 -0.76 7.89 -15.16
N VAL A 47 -0.10 7.57 -14.05
CA VAL A 47 -0.49 7.96 -12.69
C VAL A 47 0.60 8.85 -12.12
N THR A 48 0.30 10.12 -11.86
CA THR A 48 1.34 11.08 -11.51
C THR A 48 0.84 12.32 -10.80
N ASN A 49 1.66 12.81 -9.87
CA ASN A 49 1.41 14.00 -9.05
C ASN A 49 0.17 13.84 -8.15
N ASP A 50 -0.07 12.61 -7.68
CA ASP A 50 -1.00 12.30 -6.62
C ASP A 50 -0.24 12.11 -5.27
N ALA A 51 -0.93 11.89 -4.16
CA ALA A 51 -0.27 11.57 -2.88
C ALA A 51 0.40 10.19 -2.96
N GLY A 52 -0.36 9.20 -3.42
CA GLY A 52 0.07 7.86 -3.75
C GLY A 52 -0.45 7.44 -5.12
N GLY A 53 0.10 6.35 -5.67
CA GLY A 53 -0.23 5.92 -7.02
C GLY A 53 -1.44 4.99 -7.11
N ILE A 54 -1.19 3.68 -7.09
CA ILE A 54 -2.21 2.63 -7.25
C ILE A 54 -2.28 1.81 -5.97
N LEU A 55 -3.43 1.81 -5.32
CA LEU A 55 -3.67 1.14 -4.05
C LEU A 55 -4.63 -0.04 -4.19
N LEU A 56 -4.27 -1.18 -3.61
CA LEU A 56 -5.10 -2.38 -3.47
C LEU A 56 -5.30 -2.70 -1.98
N THR A 57 -6.55 -2.70 -1.51
CA THR A 57 -6.87 -2.95 -0.10
C THR A 57 -8.12 -3.79 0.12
N ASP A 58 -8.30 -4.33 1.32
CA ASP A 58 -9.20 -5.44 1.63
C ASP A 58 -10.28 -5.18 2.70
N GLU A 59 -10.64 -3.91 2.94
CA GLU A 59 -11.54 -3.52 4.04
C GLU A 59 -12.99 -3.86 3.76
N THR A 60 -13.41 -3.81 2.49
CA THR A 60 -14.79 -4.14 2.06
C THR A 60 -14.94 -5.57 1.56
N GLY A 61 -13.85 -6.34 1.55
CA GLY A 61 -13.78 -7.69 1.00
C GLY A 61 -12.35 -8.03 0.57
N ALA A 62 -12.11 -9.28 0.18
CA ALA A 62 -10.80 -9.68 -0.33
C ALA A 62 -10.45 -8.93 -1.63
N THR A 63 -9.20 -8.53 -1.78
CA THR A 63 -8.69 -7.94 -3.03
C THR A 63 -7.72 -8.88 -3.70
N HIS A 64 -8.17 -9.51 -4.79
CA HIS A 64 -7.43 -10.64 -5.36
C HIS A 64 -7.58 -10.83 -6.86
N ASP A 65 -6.60 -11.54 -7.44
CA ASP A 65 -6.56 -11.88 -8.86
C ASP A 65 -6.67 -10.64 -9.79
N ASN A 66 -6.25 -9.47 -9.31
CA ASN A 66 -6.20 -8.25 -10.10
C ASN A 66 -4.88 -8.17 -10.88
N ARG A 67 -4.92 -7.49 -12.03
CA ARG A 67 -3.75 -7.25 -12.88
C ARG A 67 -3.44 -5.76 -12.97
N ILE A 68 -2.29 -5.37 -12.45
CA ILE A 68 -1.73 -4.03 -12.52
C ILE A 68 -0.54 -4.11 -13.48
N ASP A 69 -0.76 -3.76 -14.75
CA ASP A 69 0.22 -4.05 -15.80
C ASP A 69 0.51 -2.89 -16.76
N GLY A 70 1.80 -2.65 -17.00
CA GLY A 70 2.26 -1.70 -17.99
C GLY A 70 1.91 -0.24 -17.68
N ASN A 71 1.66 0.11 -16.41
CA ASN A 71 1.38 1.49 -15.98
C ASN A 71 2.69 2.26 -15.74
N THR A 72 2.64 3.57 -15.93
CA THR A 72 3.68 4.52 -15.55
C THR A 72 3.21 5.27 -14.32
N VAL A 73 3.78 4.96 -13.16
CA VAL A 73 3.36 5.46 -11.84
C VAL A 73 4.49 6.28 -11.24
N VAL A 74 4.42 7.60 -11.41
CA VAL A 74 5.59 8.46 -11.21
C VAL A 74 5.28 9.74 -10.46
N ASN A 75 6.22 10.16 -9.60
CA ASN A 75 6.14 11.43 -8.86
C ASN A 75 4.87 11.54 -7.99
N ASN A 76 4.45 10.44 -7.35
CA ASN A 76 3.43 10.50 -6.30
C ASN A 76 4.16 10.64 -4.96
N ILE A 77 4.07 11.81 -4.33
CA ILE A 77 5.16 12.33 -3.48
C ILE A 77 5.08 11.94 -2.01
N LEU A 78 3.96 11.38 -1.54
CA LEU A 78 3.75 11.06 -0.13
C LEU A 78 3.81 9.57 0.16
N ASP A 79 3.29 8.75 -0.75
CA ASP A 79 3.21 7.30 -0.57
C ASP A 79 3.93 6.53 -1.69
N CYS A 80 3.72 5.23 -1.75
CA CYS A 80 4.33 4.32 -2.69
C CYS A 80 3.76 4.57 -4.09
N GLY A 81 4.48 4.10 -5.10
CA GLY A 81 3.92 4.04 -6.44
C GLY A 81 2.77 3.04 -6.52
N ILE A 82 2.99 1.80 -6.09
CA ILE A 82 1.96 0.76 -6.11
C ILE A 82 1.92 0.06 -4.75
N THR A 83 0.75 0.03 -4.12
CA THR A 83 0.58 -0.46 -2.75
C THR A 83 -0.40 -1.62 -2.72
N LEU A 84 0.01 -2.72 -2.08
CA LEU A 84 -0.84 -3.85 -1.72
C LEU A 84 -0.90 -3.92 -0.20
N ALA A 85 -1.92 -3.32 0.40
CA ALA A 85 -2.03 -3.16 1.84
C ALA A 85 -3.23 -3.93 2.38
N SER A 86 -2.98 -4.86 3.31
CA SER A 86 -4.06 -5.49 4.06
C SER A 86 -4.25 -4.78 5.39
N HIS A 87 -5.50 -4.40 5.64
CA HIS A 87 -5.96 -3.65 6.81
C HIS A 87 -6.97 -4.47 7.63
N PRO A 88 -7.15 -4.17 8.92
CA PRO A 88 -8.23 -4.78 9.68
C PRO A 88 -9.58 -4.28 9.16
N ALA A 89 -10.55 -5.18 8.94
CA ALA A 89 -11.90 -4.80 8.51
C ALA A 89 -12.66 -3.97 9.56
N SER A 90 -12.26 -4.08 10.84
CA SER A 90 -12.69 -3.16 11.90
C SER A 90 -11.78 -3.26 13.12
N ILE A 91 -11.77 -2.19 13.92
CA ILE A 91 -11.04 -2.11 15.19
C ILE A 91 -12.06 -1.95 16.32
N GLY A 92 -12.07 -2.92 17.23
CA GLY A 92 -12.91 -2.94 18.43
C GLY A 92 -12.15 -2.51 19.69
N PRO A 93 -12.86 -2.11 20.75
CA PRO A 93 -12.24 -1.76 22.03
C PRO A 93 -11.50 -2.97 22.62
N PRO A 94 -10.49 -2.74 23.46
CA PRO A 94 -9.80 -3.84 24.15
C PRO A 94 -10.77 -4.71 24.95
N ALA A 95 -10.53 -6.03 24.94
CA ALA A 95 -11.34 -6.99 25.71
C ALA A 95 -11.20 -6.85 27.24
N SER A 96 -10.21 -6.09 27.71
CA SER A 96 -9.97 -5.80 29.13
C SER A 96 -9.28 -4.43 29.31
N PRO A 97 -9.42 -3.77 30.48
CA PRO A 97 -8.74 -2.51 30.77
C PRO A 97 -7.22 -2.64 30.60
N GLY A 98 -6.61 -1.76 29.80
CA GLY A 98 -5.18 -1.81 29.47
C GLY A 98 -4.79 -2.85 28.40
N GLY A 99 -5.76 -3.57 27.83
CA GLY A 99 -5.53 -4.51 26.74
C GLY A 99 -5.28 -3.82 25.39
N ARG A 100 -4.83 -4.59 24.41
CA ARG A 100 -4.72 -4.13 23.01
C ARG A 100 -6.10 -4.05 22.34
N PRO A 101 -6.30 -3.15 21.36
CA PRO A 101 -7.50 -3.17 20.52
C PRO A 101 -7.72 -4.55 19.90
N SER A 102 -8.99 -4.91 19.69
CA SER A 102 -9.36 -6.13 18.97
C SER A 102 -9.43 -5.83 17.48
N PHE A 103 -8.74 -6.61 16.66
CA PHE A 103 -8.78 -6.45 15.20
C PHE A 103 -9.67 -7.53 14.60
N VAL A 104 -10.61 -7.13 13.75
CA VAL A 104 -11.28 -8.07 12.84
C VAL A 104 -10.39 -8.22 11.62
N PRO A 105 -9.96 -9.46 11.25
CA PRO A 105 -9.14 -9.68 10.07
C PRO A 105 -9.75 -9.06 8.81
N GLY A 106 -8.89 -8.49 7.96
CA GLY A 106 -9.26 -8.06 6.61
C GLY A 106 -9.60 -9.24 5.69
N GLY A 107 -10.10 -8.94 4.48
CA GLY A 107 -10.40 -9.97 3.47
C GLY A 107 -9.16 -10.64 2.86
N GLY A 108 -7.98 -10.02 3.03
CA GLY A 108 -6.71 -10.38 2.43
C GLY A 108 -6.49 -9.71 1.07
N VAL A 109 -5.22 -9.37 0.79
CA VAL A 109 -4.74 -8.88 -0.51
C VAL A 109 -3.82 -9.94 -1.12
N PHE A 110 -4.33 -10.72 -2.08
CA PHE A 110 -3.61 -11.91 -2.54
C PHE A 110 -3.76 -12.24 -4.02
N ASN A 111 -2.82 -13.01 -4.57
CA ASN A 111 -2.79 -13.42 -5.97
C ASN A 111 -2.87 -12.25 -6.98
N ASN A 112 -2.57 -11.03 -6.56
CA ASN A 112 -2.52 -9.89 -7.47
C ASN A 112 -1.20 -9.92 -8.25
N GLN A 113 -1.24 -9.43 -9.48
CA GLN A 113 -0.10 -9.37 -10.38
C GLN A 113 0.25 -7.90 -10.66
N VAL A 114 1.39 -7.46 -10.14
CA VAL A 114 2.01 -6.17 -10.45
C VAL A 114 3.13 -6.41 -11.43
N THR A 115 2.86 -6.20 -12.72
CA THR A 115 3.77 -6.60 -13.78
C THR A 115 4.13 -5.48 -14.75
N ASN A 116 5.39 -5.44 -15.18
CA ASN A 116 5.84 -4.56 -16.27
C ASN A 116 5.51 -3.06 -16.07
N ASN A 117 5.35 -2.59 -14.84
CA ASN A 117 5.10 -1.19 -14.54
C ASN A 117 6.42 -0.43 -14.42
N THR A 118 6.39 0.87 -14.70
CA THR A 118 7.42 1.82 -14.29
C THR A 118 6.94 2.52 -13.04
N SER A 119 7.65 2.34 -11.92
CA SER A 119 7.37 3.04 -10.66
C SER A 119 8.60 3.88 -10.27
N GLU A 120 8.50 5.19 -10.47
CA GLU A 120 9.65 6.08 -10.36
C GLU A 120 9.38 7.40 -9.63
N GLY A 121 10.31 7.82 -8.76
CA GLY A 121 10.24 9.13 -8.12
C GLY A 121 9.09 9.26 -7.11
N ASN A 122 8.55 8.14 -6.61
CA ASN A 122 7.47 8.17 -5.62
C ASN A 122 8.02 8.39 -4.20
N GLY A 123 7.18 8.87 -3.29
CA GLY A 123 7.55 9.30 -1.95
C GLY A 123 8.01 8.18 -1.04
N ALA A 124 7.44 6.99 -1.21
CA ALA A 124 7.79 5.80 -0.43
C ALA A 124 8.38 4.69 -1.30
N ALA A 125 7.86 3.47 -1.25
CA ALA A 125 8.40 2.36 -2.03
C ALA A 125 7.96 2.42 -3.51
N GLY A 126 8.73 1.80 -4.40
CA GLY A 126 8.27 1.60 -5.78
C GLY A 126 7.04 0.69 -5.83
N VAL A 127 7.13 -0.45 -5.13
CA VAL A 127 6.01 -1.35 -4.84
C VAL A 127 6.04 -1.76 -3.36
N GLY A 128 4.93 -1.57 -2.64
CA GLY A 128 4.77 -1.97 -1.24
C GLY A 128 3.82 -3.15 -1.07
N VAL A 129 4.17 -4.11 -0.21
CA VAL A 129 3.30 -5.22 0.21
C VAL A 129 3.25 -5.26 1.73
N PHE A 130 2.09 -4.95 2.30
CA PHE A 130 1.96 -4.60 3.71
C PHE A 130 0.90 -5.42 4.44
N ALA A 131 1.24 -5.85 5.65
CA ALA A 131 0.30 -6.41 6.62
C ALA A 131 0.43 -5.62 7.93
N SER A 132 -0.52 -4.70 8.18
CA SER A 132 -0.39 -3.66 9.22
C SER A 132 -0.54 -4.15 10.67
N VAL A 133 -1.52 -5.03 10.97
CA VAL A 133 -1.81 -5.51 12.34
C VAL A 133 -2.06 -7.03 12.38
N PRO A 134 -2.02 -7.70 13.56
CA PRO A 134 -2.32 -9.12 13.64
C PRO A 134 -3.65 -9.49 12.96
N GLY A 135 -3.64 -10.52 12.12
CA GLY A 135 -4.81 -10.94 11.34
C GLY A 135 -4.88 -10.36 9.92
N THR A 136 -4.05 -9.37 9.56
CA THR A 136 -3.97 -8.88 8.17
C THR A 136 -3.03 -9.76 7.33
N ALA A 137 -3.30 -9.79 6.02
CA ALA A 137 -2.72 -10.76 5.11
C ALA A 137 -2.52 -10.19 3.70
N ALA A 138 -1.27 -9.98 3.30
CA ALA A 138 -0.89 -9.62 1.93
C ALA A 138 0.09 -10.68 1.37
N TYR A 139 -0.41 -11.69 0.66
CA TYR A 139 0.34 -12.93 0.37
C TYR A 139 0.12 -13.43 -1.06
N ASN A 140 0.99 -14.31 -1.56
CA ASN A 140 0.93 -14.87 -2.93
C ASN A 140 0.90 -13.82 -4.06
N ASN A 141 1.23 -12.56 -3.79
CA ASN A 141 1.25 -11.54 -4.84
C ASN A 141 2.51 -11.68 -5.69
N LEU A 142 2.41 -11.34 -6.97
CA LEU A 142 3.51 -11.35 -7.91
C LEU A 142 3.91 -9.92 -8.26
N VAL A 143 5.14 -9.55 -7.96
CA VAL A 143 5.79 -8.31 -8.39
C VAL A 143 6.86 -8.68 -9.40
N GLN A 144 6.57 -8.53 -10.70
CA GLN A 144 7.45 -9.03 -11.76
C GLN A 144 7.70 -8.09 -12.93
N GLY A 145 8.94 -8.01 -13.40
CA GLY A 145 9.26 -7.27 -14.63
C GLY A 145 9.11 -5.75 -14.52
N ASN A 146 8.93 -5.21 -13.32
CA ASN A 146 8.76 -3.77 -13.11
C ASN A 146 10.12 -3.05 -13.15
N THR A 147 10.09 -1.78 -13.53
CA THR A 147 11.23 -0.86 -13.43
C THR A 147 10.99 0.08 -12.25
N LEU A 148 11.83 -0.04 -11.22
CA LEU A 148 11.65 0.60 -9.91
C LEU A 148 12.87 1.48 -9.62
N LEU A 149 12.70 2.81 -9.72
CA LEU A 149 13.80 3.77 -9.75
C LEU A 149 13.48 5.01 -8.92
N ASN A 150 14.48 5.61 -8.30
CA ASN A 150 14.43 6.90 -7.63
C ASN A 150 13.27 7.05 -6.62
N ASN A 151 12.76 5.96 -6.05
CA ASN A 151 11.71 6.03 -5.03
C ASN A 151 12.33 6.42 -3.68
N GLY A 152 11.56 7.10 -2.85
CA GLY A 152 11.99 7.67 -1.57
C GLY A 152 12.51 6.62 -0.61
N ILE A 153 11.92 5.42 -0.62
CA ILE A 153 12.34 4.21 0.12
C ILE A 153 12.75 3.13 -0.90
N ALA A 154 12.83 1.86 -0.51
CA ALA A 154 13.21 0.74 -1.35
C ALA A 154 12.34 0.58 -2.61
N GLY A 155 12.93 -0.02 -3.67
CA GLY A 155 12.17 -0.33 -4.89
C GLY A 155 11.01 -1.29 -4.60
N VAL A 156 11.22 -2.29 -3.75
CA VAL A 156 10.14 -3.15 -3.21
C VAL A 156 10.27 -3.24 -1.70
N SER A 157 9.15 -3.05 -0.98
CA SER A 157 9.07 -3.22 0.47
C SER A 157 8.06 -4.32 0.82
N LEU A 158 8.46 -5.23 1.72
CA LEU A 158 7.56 -6.19 2.36
C LEU A 158 7.65 -5.94 3.86
N HIS A 159 6.52 -5.65 4.52
CA HIS A 159 6.57 -5.20 5.92
C HIS A 159 5.41 -5.70 6.78
N SER A 160 5.79 -6.21 7.95
CA SER A 160 4.93 -6.78 9.00
C SER A 160 5.44 -6.29 10.36
N HIS A 161 4.53 -5.86 11.24
CA HIS A 161 4.84 -5.35 12.59
C HIS A 161 4.76 -6.39 13.72
N ALA A 162 4.08 -7.51 13.53
CA ALA A 162 3.67 -8.38 14.63
C ALA A 162 3.43 -9.85 14.21
N PRO A 163 3.45 -10.79 15.17
CA PRO A 163 3.00 -12.16 14.93
C PRO A 163 1.56 -12.22 14.38
N ASN A 164 1.26 -13.29 13.65
CA ASN A 164 -0.04 -13.57 13.01
C ASN A 164 -0.41 -12.61 11.86
N GLN A 165 0.59 -11.95 11.28
CA GLN A 165 0.49 -11.32 9.96
C GLN A 165 0.97 -12.27 8.89
N LYS A 166 0.37 -12.18 7.69
CA LYS A 166 0.68 -13.09 6.60
C LYS A 166 1.26 -12.34 5.40
N LEU A 167 2.55 -12.58 5.12
CA LEU A 167 3.31 -12.05 3.98
C LEU A 167 4.01 -13.14 3.17
N ASP A 168 3.63 -14.39 3.36
CA ASP A 168 4.27 -15.53 2.72
C ASP A 168 4.01 -15.56 1.21
N ASN A 169 4.90 -16.26 0.49
CA ASN A 169 4.73 -16.64 -0.91
C ASN A 169 4.55 -15.46 -1.90
N ASN A 170 4.78 -14.21 -1.47
CA ASN A 170 4.98 -13.10 -2.39
C ASN A 170 6.24 -13.34 -3.22
N LYS A 171 6.15 -13.05 -4.52
CA LYS A 171 7.20 -13.35 -5.50
C LYS A 171 7.68 -12.07 -6.15
N ILE A 172 8.97 -11.79 -6.02
CA ILE A 172 9.61 -10.58 -6.55
C ILE A 172 10.60 -11.05 -7.61
N ILE A 173 10.20 -11.02 -8.88
CA ILE A 173 10.88 -11.75 -9.96
C ILE A 173 11.25 -10.81 -11.10
N ASN A 174 12.50 -10.86 -11.59
CA ASN A 174 12.92 -10.16 -12.81
C ASN A 174 12.60 -8.65 -12.85
N ASN A 175 12.54 -7.97 -11.71
CA ASN A 175 12.38 -6.52 -11.68
C ASN A 175 13.73 -5.83 -11.93
N THR A 176 13.71 -4.71 -12.65
CA THR A 176 14.85 -3.80 -12.75
C THR A 176 14.76 -2.82 -11.59
N ILE A 177 15.58 -3.03 -10.56
CA ILE A 177 15.63 -2.17 -9.37
C ILE A 177 16.94 -1.38 -9.42
N GLY A 178 16.83 -0.07 -9.70
CA GLY A 178 17.99 0.84 -9.71
C GLY A 178 18.19 1.54 -8.38
N THR A 179 18.73 2.75 -8.41
CA THR A 179 18.84 3.60 -7.21
C THR A 179 17.46 3.85 -6.64
N ASN A 180 17.25 3.51 -5.38
CA ASN A 180 16.05 3.81 -4.60
C ASN A 180 16.53 4.22 -3.20
N ASN A 181 15.61 4.44 -2.27
CA ASN A 181 15.92 4.94 -0.94
C ASN A 181 16.56 6.35 -0.98
N ILE A 182 16.07 7.21 -1.87
CA ILE A 182 16.67 8.54 -2.09
C ILE A 182 16.38 9.53 -0.94
N PHE A 183 15.45 9.21 -0.05
CA PHE A 183 15.19 9.97 1.18
C PHE A 183 15.97 9.44 2.39
N GLY A 184 16.59 8.26 2.25
CA GLY A 184 17.44 7.61 3.24
C GLY A 184 16.70 6.78 4.28
N ASP A 185 17.45 5.93 4.98
CA ASP A 185 16.97 5.12 6.10
C ASP A 185 16.96 5.96 7.40
N GLY A 186 16.06 6.94 7.50
CA GLY A 186 15.56 7.27 8.85
C GLY A 186 14.92 6.00 9.41
N ASP A 187 15.07 5.70 10.71
CA ASP A 187 14.47 4.49 11.31
C ASP A 187 13.07 4.28 10.75
N ALA A 188 12.91 3.27 9.88
CA ALA A 188 11.68 3.00 9.13
C ALA A 188 10.64 2.33 10.04
N GLY A 189 10.36 2.98 11.16
CA GLY A 189 9.55 2.50 12.26
C GLY A 189 8.61 3.59 12.74
N ASP A 190 7.81 4.14 11.82
CA ASP A 190 6.49 4.74 12.06
C ASP A 190 6.09 5.52 10.79
N PHE A 191 5.60 4.81 9.77
CA PHE A 191 4.48 5.39 9.04
C PHE A 191 3.26 5.07 9.91
N VAL A 192 2.97 5.99 10.84
CA VAL A 192 1.76 6.02 11.68
C VAL A 192 0.73 6.88 10.99
#